data_AF-A0A410MCD5-F1
#
_entry.id   AF-A0A410MCD5-F1
#
_cell.length_a   1.000
_cell.length_b   1.000
_cell.length_c   1.000
_cell.angle_alpha   90.00
_cell.angle_beta   90.00
_cell.angle_gamma   90.00
#
_symmetry.space_group_name_H-M   'P 1'
#
loop_
_entity.id
_entity.type
_entity.pdbx_description
1 polymer ?
#
loop_
_entity_poly.entity_id
_entity_poly.type
_entity_poly.pdbx_seq_one_letter_code
_entity_poly.pdbx_strand_id
1 'polypeptide(L)'
;MLRVYNKRRSEYRLREQLPNGQEVNLYFYRLRAPYIEDADPEISYQWFVGFYIGSRKEANRWFKHNQKNKPKNIVTGNGTLTAMKWAMDHILDFAGKMDRNEELVIGWEEVRRKKAYQFLRRYGFTDYYDELGNPTHLGIRNKEYWYLVKEE
;
A
#
# COMPACT_ATOMS: atom_id res chain seq x y z
N MET A 1 -10.62 -4.91 17.64
CA MET A 1 -9.89 -6.20 17.63
C MET A 1 -9.41 -6.43 16.21
N LEU A 2 -8.11 -6.23 16.00
CA LEU A 2 -7.45 -6.46 14.72
C LEU A 2 -7.60 -7.92 14.31
N ARG A 3 -8.05 -8.13 13.06
CA ARG A 3 -8.10 -9.45 12.44
C ARG A 3 -7.12 -9.51 11.27
N VAL A 4 -6.13 -10.38 11.41
CA VAL A 4 -5.11 -10.65 10.40
C VAL A 4 -5.54 -11.84 9.56
N TYR A 5 -5.50 -11.71 8.24
CA TYR A 5 -5.82 -12.78 7.30
C TYR A 5 -4.70 -12.94 6.29
N ASN A 6 -3.97 -14.06 6.39
CA ASN A 6 -2.97 -14.46 5.42
C ASN A 6 -3.48 -15.71 4.68
N LYS A 7 -4.18 -15.49 3.57
CA LYS A 7 -4.80 -16.60 2.82
C LYS A 7 -3.84 -17.21 1.80
N ARG A 8 -2.83 -16.46 1.37
CA ARG A 8 -1.86 -16.80 0.31
C ARG A 8 -0.57 -16.05 0.56
N ARG A 9 0.58 -16.64 0.18
CA ARG A 9 1.89 -15.95 0.25
C ARG A 9 1.93 -14.61 -0.49
N SER A 10 1.06 -14.40 -1.46
CA SER A 10 0.98 -13.17 -2.26
C SER A 10 -0.02 -12.14 -1.73
N GLU A 11 -0.70 -12.40 -0.60
CA GLU A 11 -1.76 -11.54 -0.09
C GLU A 11 -1.78 -11.51 1.44
N TYR A 12 -1.76 -10.31 2.00
CA TYR A 12 -1.92 -10.06 3.42
C TYR A 12 -3.05 -9.06 3.65
N ARG A 13 -3.97 -9.34 4.57
CA ARG A 13 -5.16 -8.49 4.78
C ARG A 13 -5.39 -8.22 6.25
N LEU A 14 -5.65 -6.96 6.56
CA LEU A 14 -5.96 -6.48 7.90
C LEU A 14 -7.38 -5.92 7.93
N ARG A 15 -8.09 -6.19 9.03
CA ARG A 15 -9.43 -5.66 9.27
C ARG A 15 -9.59 -5.25 10.71
N GLU A 16 -10.25 -4.12 10.92
CA GLU A 16 -10.57 -3.64 12.26
C GLU A 16 -11.84 -2.79 12.25
N GLN A 17 -12.54 -2.75 13.38
CA GLN A 17 -13.50 -1.70 13.69
C GLN A 17 -12.79 -0.66 14.54
N LEU A 18 -12.75 0.58 14.06
CA LEU A 18 -12.14 1.72 14.73
C LEU A 18 -13.01 2.22 15.89
N PRO A 19 -12.44 2.98 16.85
CA PRO A 19 -13.19 3.50 18.00
C PRO A 19 -14.39 4.39 17.63
N ASN A 20 -14.38 4.99 16.44
CA ASN A 20 -15.48 5.80 15.91
C ASN A 20 -16.56 4.96 15.20
N GLY A 21 -16.53 3.63 15.35
CA GLY A 21 -17.50 2.70 14.76
C GLY A 21 -17.24 2.33 13.29
N GLN A 22 -16.25 2.95 12.63
CA GLN A 22 -15.95 2.66 11.23
C GLN A 22 -15.25 1.32 11.07
N GLU A 23 -15.68 0.52 10.10
CA GLU A 23 -14.95 -0.67 9.66
C GLU A 23 -13.88 -0.28 8.64
N VAL A 24 -12.67 -0.80 8.81
CA VAL A 24 -11.54 -0.59 7.90
C VAL A 24 -10.98 -1.91 7.39
N ASN A 25 -10.54 -1.90 6.14
CA ASN A 25 -9.96 -3.04 5.46
C ASN A 25 -8.71 -2.57 4.70
N LEU A 26 -7.55 -3.13 5.06
CA LEU A 26 -6.28 -2.90 4.39
C LEU A 26 -5.83 -4.19 3.72
N TYR A 27 -5.40 -4.07 2.48
CA TYR A 27 -5.00 -5.16 1.61
C TYR A 27 -3.56 -4.89 1.16
N PHE A 28 -2.70 -5.88 1.33
CA PHE A 28 -1.39 -5.95 0.71
C PHE A 28 -1.43 -7.12 -0.25
N TYR A 29 -1.01 -6.91 -1.49
CA TYR A 29 -0.88 -7.98 -2.45
C TYR A 29 0.37 -7.77 -3.29
N ARG A 30 1.09 -8.84 -3.65
CA ARG A 30 2.29 -8.74 -4.48
C ARG A 30 2.12 -9.35 -5.85
N LEU A 31 2.79 -8.74 -6.81
CA LEU A 31 3.02 -9.27 -8.16
C LEU A 31 4.52 -9.55 -8.31
N ARG A 32 4.87 -10.50 -9.19
CA ARG A 32 6.28 -10.71 -9.58
C ARG A 32 6.71 -9.55 -10.48
N ALA A 33 7.89 -9.00 -10.24
CA ALA A 33 8.40 -7.85 -10.99
C ALA A 33 8.45 -8.04 -12.52
N PRO A 34 8.78 -9.21 -13.09
CA PRO A 34 8.73 -9.43 -14.54
C PRO A 34 7.35 -9.22 -15.19
N TYR A 35 6.27 -9.13 -14.41
CA TYR A 35 4.92 -8.84 -14.91
C TYR A 35 4.52 -7.37 -14.71
N ILE A 36 5.47 -6.51 -14.34
CA ILE A 36 5.27 -5.10 -14.07
C ILE A 36 6.20 -4.33 -15.00
N GLU A 37 5.60 -3.48 -15.82
CA GLU A 37 6.32 -2.57 -16.70
C GLU A 37 7.18 -1.62 -15.86
N ASP A 38 8.41 -1.36 -16.30
CA ASP A 38 9.40 -0.50 -15.63
C ASP A 38 9.81 -0.90 -14.20
N ALA A 39 9.54 -2.14 -13.78
CA ALA A 39 10.06 -2.62 -12.51
C ALA A 39 11.59 -2.73 -12.55
N ASP A 40 12.23 -2.29 -11.47
CA ASP A 40 13.67 -2.43 -11.26
C ASP A 40 14.04 -3.93 -11.35
N PRO A 41 15.04 -4.31 -12.17
CA PRO A 41 15.41 -5.70 -12.40
C PRO A 41 15.90 -6.42 -11.14
N GLU A 42 16.34 -5.69 -10.11
CA GLU A 42 16.75 -6.28 -8.84
C GLU A 42 15.56 -6.65 -7.94
N ILE A 43 14.37 -6.14 -8.23
CA ILE A 43 13.14 -6.49 -7.52
C ILE A 43 12.63 -7.85 -8.02
N SER A 44 12.33 -8.75 -7.09
CA SER A 44 11.65 -10.02 -7.39
C SER A 44 10.13 -9.89 -7.27
N TYR A 45 9.66 -9.11 -6.28
CA TYR A 45 8.24 -8.89 -6.02
C TYR A 45 7.95 -7.46 -5.62
N GLN A 46 6.84 -6.91 -6.14
CA GLN A 46 6.33 -5.61 -5.75
C GLN A 46 4.98 -5.78 -5.06
N TRP A 47 4.89 -5.31 -3.82
CA TRP A 47 3.69 -5.22 -3.01
C TRP A 47 2.93 -3.94 -3.32
N PHE A 48 1.60 -4.04 -3.30
CA PHE A 48 0.67 -2.95 -3.52
C PHE A 48 -0.32 -2.86 -2.37
N VAL A 49 -0.78 -1.64 -2.08
CA VAL A 49 -1.71 -1.37 -0.98
C VAL A 49 -3.09 -0.98 -1.50
N GLY A 50 -4.11 -1.70 -1.00
CA GLY A 50 -5.51 -1.33 -1.14
C GLY A 50 -6.10 -0.95 0.22
N PHE A 51 -6.73 0.22 0.32
CA PHE A 51 -7.37 0.67 1.56
C PHE A 51 -8.83 1.05 1.32
N TYR A 52 -9.72 0.46 2.12
CA TYR A 52 -11.18 0.64 2.03
C TYR A 52 -11.81 0.80 3.42
N ILE A 53 -12.64 1.82 3.57
CA ILE A 53 -13.45 2.08 4.77
C ILE A 53 -14.87 1.63 4.45
N GLY A 54 -15.41 0.71 5.24
CA GLY A 54 -16.71 0.08 5.04
C GLY A 54 -16.69 -1.41 5.30
N SER A 55 -17.78 -2.09 4.98
CA SER A 55 -17.93 -3.48 5.37
C SER A 55 -16.97 -4.40 4.63
N ARG A 56 -16.65 -5.55 5.24
CA ARG A 56 -15.88 -6.62 4.58
C ARG A 56 -16.45 -7.02 3.21
N LYS A 57 -17.78 -7.06 3.06
CA LYS A 57 -18.43 -7.51 1.82
C LYS A 57 -18.22 -6.51 0.69
N GLU A 58 -18.31 -5.22 1.01
CA GLU A 58 -18.04 -4.12 0.07
C GLU A 58 -16.57 -4.07 -0.30
N ALA A 59 -15.67 -4.11 0.69
CA ALA A 59 -14.24 -4.07 0.46
C ALA A 59 -13.75 -5.23 -0.43
N ASN A 60 -14.28 -6.44 -0.25
CA ASN A 60 -13.93 -7.58 -1.11
C ASN A 60 -14.48 -7.45 -2.53
N ARG A 61 -15.68 -6.88 -2.71
CA ARG A 61 -16.22 -6.60 -4.05
C ARG A 61 -15.33 -5.57 -4.74
N TRP A 62 -15.06 -4.45 -4.05
CA TRP A 62 -14.17 -3.39 -4.52
C TRP A 62 -12.79 -3.94 -4.95
N PHE A 63 -12.13 -4.73 -4.11
CA PHE A 63 -10.82 -5.30 -4.40
C PHE A 63 -10.83 -6.23 -5.63
N LYS A 64 -11.89 -7.05 -5.78
CA LYS A 64 -12.02 -7.96 -6.93
C LYS A 64 -12.32 -7.23 -8.25
N HIS A 65 -13.11 -6.16 -8.19
CA HIS A 65 -13.49 -5.40 -9.39
C HIS A 65 -12.37 -4.48 -9.89
N ASN A 66 -11.59 -3.88 -8.98
CA ASN A 66 -10.51 -2.96 -9.35
C ASN A 66 -9.23 -3.64 -9.86
N GLN A 67 -9.09 -4.98 -9.71
CA GLN A 67 -7.98 -5.73 -10.33
C GLN A 67 -8.08 -5.84 -11.86
N LYS A 68 -9.21 -5.52 -12.50
CA LYS A 68 -9.36 -5.63 -13.96
C LYS A 68 -9.33 -4.31 -14.72
N ASN A 69 -9.66 -3.17 -14.11
CA ASN A 69 -9.75 -1.89 -14.84
C ASN A 69 -9.64 -0.71 -13.88
N LYS A 70 -8.40 -0.31 -13.57
CA LYS A 70 -8.00 0.84 -12.76
C LYS A 70 -8.57 0.85 -11.32
N PRO A 71 -7.82 1.32 -10.32
CA PRO A 71 -8.48 1.70 -9.09
C PRO A 71 -9.51 2.80 -9.45
N LYS A 72 -10.70 2.68 -8.88
CA LYS A 72 -11.63 3.80 -8.77
C LYS A 72 -12.04 3.74 -7.33
N ASN A 73 -11.41 4.56 -6.51
CA ASN A 73 -11.70 4.57 -5.08
C ASN A 73 -12.49 5.80 -4.74
N ILE A 74 -13.79 5.59 -4.53
CA ILE A 74 -14.63 6.48 -3.76
C ILE A 74 -14.29 6.20 -2.29
N VAL A 75 -13.80 7.18 -1.53
CA VAL A 75 -13.98 7.17 -0.06
C VAL A 75 -15.47 7.34 0.20
N THR A 76 -16.23 6.24 0.22
CA THR A 76 -17.61 6.25 0.73
C THR A 76 -17.54 6.14 2.25
N GLY A 77 -17.97 7.20 2.94
CA GLY A 77 -17.94 7.31 4.39
C GLY A 77 -16.79 8.20 4.88
N ASN A 78 -17.07 9.09 5.83
CA ASN A 78 -16.13 10.08 6.38
C ASN A 78 -14.72 9.50 6.57
N GLY A 79 -13.78 9.74 5.64
CA GLY A 79 -12.37 9.35 5.77
C GLY A 79 -11.72 10.12 6.91
N THR A 80 -11.90 9.63 8.14
CA THR A 80 -11.41 10.28 9.35
C THR A 80 -9.90 10.15 9.44
N LEU A 81 -9.26 11.14 10.06
CA LEU A 81 -7.82 11.12 10.37
C LEU A 81 -7.42 9.83 11.09
N THR A 82 -8.30 9.29 11.93
CA THR A 82 -8.13 8.02 12.65
C THR A 82 -7.94 6.84 11.70
N ALA A 83 -8.75 6.74 10.64
CA ALA A 83 -8.63 5.66 9.67
C ALA A 83 -7.34 5.76 8.83
N MET A 84 -6.94 6.99 8.46
CA MET A 84 -5.71 7.23 7.71
C MET A 84 -4.47 6.94 8.57
N LYS A 85 -4.47 7.38 9.84
CA LYS A 85 -3.40 7.06 10.79
C LYS A 85 -3.28 5.56 10.99
N TRP A 86 -4.41 4.87 11.23
CA TRP A 86 -4.43 3.42 11.35
C TRP A 86 -3.83 2.73 10.11
N ALA A 87 -4.20 3.15 8.90
CA ALA A 87 -3.64 2.59 7.68
C ALA A 87 -2.13 2.83 7.56
N MET A 88 -1.67 4.04 7.85
CA MET A 88 -0.25 4.39 7.81
C MET A 88 0.59 3.56 8.80
N ASP A 89 0.11 3.41 10.04
CA ASP A 89 0.83 2.65 11.07
C ASP A 89 1.05 1.19 10.62
N HIS A 90 0.02 0.56 10.02
CA HIS A 90 0.13 -0.80 9.49
C HIS A 90 0.95 -0.89 8.20
N ILE A 91 0.96 0.15 7.37
CA ILE A 91 1.83 0.24 6.19
C ILE A 91 3.30 0.28 6.61
N LEU A 92 3.64 1.08 7.62
CA LEU A 92 5.00 1.19 8.16
C LEU A 92 5.45 -0.14 8.78
N ASP A 93 4.59 -0.76 9.58
CA ASP A 93 4.85 -2.09 10.15
C ASP A 93 5.07 -3.15 9.07
N PHE A 94 4.26 -3.14 8.01
CA PHE A 94 4.43 -4.05 6.88
C PHE A 94 5.74 -3.81 6.13
N ALA A 95 6.11 -2.56 5.88
CA ALA A 95 7.34 -2.21 5.17
C ALA A 95 8.60 -2.75 5.88
N GLY A 96 8.59 -2.79 7.22
CA GLY A 96 9.69 -3.36 8.01
C GLY A 96 9.74 -4.90 8.03
N LYS A 97 8.76 -5.58 7.44
CA LYS A 97 8.64 -7.06 7.42
C LYS A 97 8.81 -7.66 6.03
N MET A 98 9.05 -6.84 5.01
CA MET A 98 9.24 -7.33 3.63
C MET A 98 10.55 -8.11 3.50
N ASP A 99 10.54 -9.11 2.62
CA ASP A 99 11.71 -9.93 2.34
C ASP A 99 12.75 -9.17 1.48
N ARG A 100 13.89 -9.81 1.22
CA ARG A 100 14.90 -9.32 0.26
C ARG A 100 14.29 -9.16 -1.13
N ASN A 101 14.76 -8.15 -1.86
CA ASN A 101 14.36 -7.86 -3.24
C ASN A 101 12.84 -7.66 -3.38
N GLU A 102 12.20 -7.17 -2.31
CA GLU A 102 10.81 -6.75 -2.33
C GLU A 102 10.70 -5.23 -2.18
N GLU A 103 9.69 -4.69 -2.84
CA GLU A 103 9.35 -3.27 -2.77
C GLU A 103 7.87 -3.11 -2.45
N LEU A 104 7.53 -2.13 -1.62
CA LEU A 104 6.15 -1.72 -1.39
C LEU A 104 5.87 -0.44 -2.16
N VAL A 105 4.85 -0.48 -3.01
CA VAL A 105 4.36 0.68 -3.75
C VAL A 105 2.93 1.03 -3.35
N ILE A 106 2.74 2.32 -3.11
CA ILE A 106 1.50 2.90 -2.62
C ILE A 106 1.05 3.96 -3.60
N GLY A 107 0.01 3.64 -4.36
CA GLY A 107 -0.67 4.60 -5.22
C GLY A 107 -1.73 5.40 -4.48
N TRP A 108 -2.08 6.55 -5.04
CA TRP A 108 -3.23 7.33 -4.63
C TRP A 108 -3.94 7.89 -5.86
N GLU A 109 -5.27 7.91 -5.81
CA GLU A 109 -6.09 8.57 -6.84
C GLU A 109 -6.75 9.84 -6.31
N GLU A 110 -6.87 9.95 -4.99
CA GLU A 110 -7.54 11.06 -4.32
C GLU A 110 -6.53 11.93 -3.56
N VAL A 111 -6.75 13.25 -3.62
CA VAL A 111 -5.92 14.27 -2.98
C VAL A 111 -5.75 14.04 -1.47
N ARG A 112 -6.79 13.53 -0.79
CA ARG A 112 -6.73 13.26 0.66
C ARG A 112 -5.72 12.16 1.00
N ARG A 113 -5.71 11.06 0.24
CA ARG A 113 -4.72 9.99 0.41
C ARG A 113 -3.33 10.45 0.05
N LYS A 114 -3.19 11.20 -1.05
CA LYS A 114 -1.92 11.83 -1.41
C LYS A 114 -1.34 12.63 -0.24
N LYS A 115 -2.13 13.52 0.37
CA LYS A 115 -1.71 14.31 1.54
C LYS A 115 -1.36 13.46 2.75
N ALA A 116 -2.13 12.42 3.06
CA ALA A 116 -1.83 11.52 4.17
C ALA A 116 -0.53 10.74 3.94
N TYR A 117 -0.32 10.21 2.73
CA TYR A 117 0.85 9.40 2.42
C TYR A 117 2.11 10.23 2.19
N GLN A 118 2.02 11.53 1.92
CA GLN A 118 3.19 12.42 1.94
C GLN A 118 3.97 12.36 3.26
N PHE A 119 3.32 12.05 4.39
CA PHE A 119 3.99 11.86 5.67
C PHE A 119 4.91 10.63 5.69
N LEU A 120 4.65 9.62 4.84
CA LEU A 120 5.48 8.41 4.73
C LEU A 120 6.89 8.73 4.23
N ARG A 121 7.10 9.85 3.52
CA ARG A 121 8.43 10.31 3.09
C ARG A 121 9.41 10.47 4.25
N ARG A 122 8.92 10.87 5.43
CA ARG A 122 9.75 11.00 6.65
C ARG A 122 10.31 9.65 7.14
N TYR A 123 9.72 8.55 6.69
CA TYR A 123 10.16 7.19 7.01
C TYR A 123 11.04 6.58 5.91
N GLY A 124 11.35 7.34 4.86
CA GLY A 124 12.23 6.93 3.76
C GLY A 124 11.48 6.41 2.52
N PHE A 125 10.18 6.68 2.40
CA PHE A 125 9.47 6.44 1.15
C PHE A 125 9.87 7.49 0.10
N THR A 126 10.04 7.04 -1.15
CA THR A 126 10.44 7.87 -2.29
C THR A 126 9.29 8.01 -3.29
N ASP A 127 9.17 9.18 -3.93
CA ASP A 127 8.13 9.42 -4.93
C ASP A 127 8.49 8.74 -6.27
N TYR A 128 7.48 8.16 -6.92
CA TYR A 128 7.51 7.89 -8.36
C TYR A 128 6.76 8.98 -9.09
N TYR A 129 7.22 9.29 -10.30
CA TYR A 129 6.70 10.37 -11.11
C TYR A 129 6.16 9.83 -12.43
N ASP A 130 5.11 10.45 -12.96
CA ASP A 130 4.73 10.24 -14.36
C ASP A 130 5.69 11.00 -15.30
N GLU A 131 5.52 10.81 -16.61
CA GLU A 131 6.30 11.48 -17.66
C GLU A 131 6.24 13.02 -17.58
N LEU A 132 5.20 13.57 -16.93
CA LEU A 132 5.01 15.00 -16.74
C LEU A 132 5.64 15.51 -15.42
N GLY A 133 6.32 14.64 -14.67
CA GLY A 133 6.96 14.97 -13.40
C GLY A 133 5.99 15.07 -12.21
N ASN A 134 4.75 14.58 -12.34
CA ASN A 134 3.80 14.58 -11.22
C ASN A 134 3.97 13.33 -10.36
N PRO A 135 3.99 13.45 -9.02
CA PRO A 135 4.10 12.28 -8.16
C PRO A 135 2.81 11.46 -8.19
N THR A 136 2.94 10.20 -8.58
CA THR A 136 1.85 9.23 -8.77
C THR A 136 1.79 8.19 -7.65
N HIS A 137 2.95 7.74 -7.17
CA HIS A 137 3.08 6.69 -6.17
C HIS A 137 4.22 7.00 -5.18
N LEU A 138 4.23 6.31 -4.04
CA LEU A 138 5.38 6.23 -3.13
C LEU A 138 5.89 4.80 -3.06
N GLY A 139 7.21 4.63 -3.04
CA GLY A 139 7.89 3.36 -2.90
C GLY A 139 8.71 3.29 -1.63
N ILE A 140 8.87 2.09 -1.08
CA ILE A 140 9.93 1.80 -0.10
C ILE A 140 10.41 0.37 -0.30
N ARG A 141 11.70 0.14 -0.03
CA ARG A 141 12.31 -1.19 0.07
C ARG A 141 12.70 -1.42 1.53
N ASN A 142 12.78 -2.68 1.95
CA ASN A 142 13.25 -2.96 3.31
C ASN A 142 14.73 -2.57 3.43
N LYS A 143 15.02 -1.59 4.29
CA LYS A 143 16.37 -1.04 4.50
C LYS A 143 17.35 -2.11 5.01
N GLU A 144 16.89 -3.11 5.76
CA GLU A 144 17.76 -4.20 6.22
C GLU A 144 18.40 -4.96 5.06
N TYR A 145 17.71 -5.01 3.93
CA TYR A 145 18.12 -5.76 2.74
C TYR A 145 18.57 -4.88 1.59
N TRP A 146 18.49 -3.56 1.75
CA TRP A 146 18.74 -2.60 0.69
C TRP A 146 19.60 -1.43 1.21
N TYR A 147 20.91 -1.65 1.21
CA TYR A 147 21.91 -0.60 1.23
C TYR A 147 22.81 -0.77 0.00
N LEU A 148 23.14 0.36 -0.63
CA LEU A 148 24.10 0.47 -1.73
C LEU A 148 25.38 -0.30 -1.38
N VAL A 149 25.81 -1.19 -2.29
CA VAL A 149 27.22 -1.49 -2.45
C VAL A 149 27.92 -0.14 -2.49
N LYS A 150 28.72 0.18 -1.48
CA LYS A 150 29.61 1.34 -1.57
C LYS A 150 30.48 1.08 -2.80
N GLU A 151 30.39 1.96 -3.78
CA GLU A 151 31.40 2.03 -4.85
C GLU A 151 32.76 2.20 -4.17
N GLU A 152 33.66 1.24 -4.37
CA GLU A 152 35.10 1.37 -4.11
C GLU A 152 35.78 2.02 -5.33
#